data_AF-A0A1F5URX2-F1
#
_entry.id   AF-A0A1F5URX2-F1
#
_cell.length_a   1.000
_cell.length_b   1.000
_cell.length_c   1.000
_cell.angle_alpha   90.00
_cell.angle_beta   90.00
_cell.angle_gamma   90.00
#
_symmetry.space_group_name_H-M   'P 1'
#
loop_
_entity.id
_entity.type
_entity.pdbx_description
1 polymer ?
#
loop_
_entity_poly.entity_id
_entity_poly.type
_entity_poly.pdbx_seq_one_letter_code
_entity_poly.pdbx_strand_id
1 'polypeptide(L)'
;MKINNRFFVFFLCFLSIYLNFKVFAVTGSISPEDLDEIYGWPSVSVPTTKAPKLDGILDDDCWKKSRPITTRMMVFPDYPELKENKTFIRLVSDKENLYIGFECNDSNMEKVGENDTVEMFLDPERTEDYKYF
;
A
#
# COMPACT_ATOMS: atom_id res chain seq x y z
N MET A 1 -12.36 -60.30 -21.49
CA MET A 1 -13.06 -59.03 -21.80
C MET A 1 -12.06 -58.07 -22.46
N LYS A 2 -12.12 -57.86 -23.78
CA LYS A 2 -11.20 -56.95 -24.50
C LYS A 2 -11.72 -55.52 -24.34
N ILE A 3 -11.04 -54.70 -23.55
CA ILE A 3 -11.37 -53.28 -23.42
C ILE A 3 -11.11 -52.62 -24.78
N ASN A 4 -12.11 -51.88 -25.27
CA ASN A 4 -12.07 -51.29 -26.60
C ASN A 4 -11.18 -50.04 -26.55
N ASN A 5 -9.95 -50.13 -27.06
CA ASN A 5 -8.90 -49.10 -26.93
C ASN A 5 -9.35 -47.70 -27.38
N ARG A 6 -10.31 -47.61 -28.31
CA ARG A 6 -10.88 -46.33 -28.76
C ARG A 6 -11.62 -45.61 -27.63
N PHE A 7 -12.41 -46.32 -26.82
CA PHE A 7 -13.14 -45.74 -25.69
C PHE A 7 -12.19 -45.29 -24.57
N PHE A 8 -11.11 -46.04 -24.36
CA PHE A 8 -10.09 -45.72 -23.35
C PHE A 8 -9.31 -44.44 -23.71
N VAL A 9 -8.98 -44.24 -24.99
CA VAL A 9 -8.31 -43.02 -25.45
C VAL A 9 -9.22 -41.79 -25.28
N PHE A 10 -10.51 -41.88 -25.64
CA PHE A 10 -11.44 -40.77 -25.40
C PHE A 10 -11.59 -40.46 -23.91
N PHE A 11 -11.72 -41.49 -23.06
CA PHE A 11 -11.80 -41.31 -21.62
C PHE A 11 -10.55 -40.61 -21.04
N LEU A 12 -9.34 -40.97 -21.50
CA LEU A 12 -8.11 -40.31 -21.09
C LEU A 12 -8.04 -38.84 -21.56
N CYS A 13 -8.52 -38.52 -22.76
CA CYS A 13 -8.60 -37.13 -23.23
C CYS A 13 -9.61 -36.30 -22.42
N PHE A 14 -10.80 -36.84 -22.12
CA PHE A 14 -11.77 -36.14 -21.28
C PHE A 14 -11.27 -35.97 -19.84
N LEU A 15 -10.58 -36.97 -19.29
CA LEU A 15 -9.97 -36.88 -17.96
C LEU A 15 -8.84 -35.86 -17.94
N SER A 16 -8.00 -35.80 -18.98
CA SER A 16 -6.93 -34.79 -19.05
C SER A 16 -7.48 -33.38 -19.21
N ILE A 17 -8.52 -33.18 -20.03
CA ILE A 17 -9.20 -31.88 -20.17
C ILE A 17 -9.84 -31.48 -18.83
N TYR A 18 -10.53 -32.40 -18.16
CA TYR A 18 -11.16 -32.16 -16.85
C TYR A 18 -10.13 -31.82 -15.76
N LEU A 19 -8.99 -32.53 -15.74
CA LEU A 19 -7.90 -32.26 -14.80
C LEU A 19 -7.26 -30.89 -15.06
N ASN A 20 -7.00 -30.52 -16.32
CA ASN A 20 -6.47 -29.20 -16.67
C ASN A 20 -7.45 -28.07 -16.28
N PHE A 21 -8.76 -28.29 -16.44
CA PHE A 21 -9.78 -27.31 -16.04
C PHE A 21 -9.80 -27.07 -14.53
N LYS A 22 -9.56 -28.12 -13.72
CA LYS A 22 -9.46 -27.97 -12.26
C LYS A 22 -8.18 -27.30 -11.80
N VAL A 23 -7.04 -27.55 -12.47
CA VAL A 23 -5.77 -26.91 -12.12
C VAL A 23 -5.85 -25.39 -12.35
N PHE A 24 -6.48 -24.95 -13.45
CA PHE A 24 -6.70 -23.52 -13.72
C PHE A 24 -7.65 -22.86 -12.71
N ALA A 25 -8.66 -23.59 -12.22
CA ALA A 25 -9.60 -23.07 -11.22
C ALA A 25 -9.01 -22.94 -9.80
N VAL A 26 -7.92 -23.65 -9.49
CA VAL A 26 -7.26 -23.61 -8.16
C VAL A 26 -6.23 -22.48 -8.08
N THR A 27 -5.62 -22.08 -9.19
CA THR A 27 -4.79 -20.87 -9.27
C THR A 27 -5.70 -19.69 -9.54
N GLY A 28 -6.37 -19.17 -8.52
CA GLY A 28 -7.19 -17.96 -8.64
C GLY A 28 -6.37 -16.87 -9.33
N SER A 29 -6.84 -16.40 -10.50
CA SER A 29 -6.27 -15.24 -11.15
C SER A 29 -6.46 -14.06 -10.22
N ILE A 30 -5.37 -13.46 -9.74
CA ILE A 30 -5.40 -12.22 -8.97
C ILE A 30 -6.12 -11.18 -9.85
N SER A 31 -7.17 -10.54 -9.33
CA SER A 31 -7.89 -9.54 -10.11
C SER A 31 -6.99 -8.32 -10.35
N PRO A 32 -7.17 -7.57 -11.44
CA PRO A 32 -6.46 -6.30 -11.64
C PRO A 32 -6.66 -5.32 -10.46
N GLU A 33 -7.83 -5.35 -9.82
CA GLU A 33 -8.10 -4.54 -8.62
C GLU A 33 -7.22 -4.98 -7.43
N ASP A 34 -7.09 -6.29 -7.20
CA ASP A 34 -6.21 -6.82 -6.15
C ASP A 34 -4.73 -6.54 -6.46
N LEU A 35 -4.33 -6.55 -7.74
CA LEU A 35 -2.98 -6.17 -8.15
C LEU A 35 -2.69 -4.69 -7.92
N ASP A 36 -3.66 -3.80 -8.15
CA ASP A 36 -3.52 -2.37 -7.84
C ASP A 36 -3.49 -2.12 -6.32
N GLU A 37 -4.24 -2.89 -5.54
CA GLU A 37 -4.14 -2.84 -4.07
C GLU A 37 -2.76 -3.32 -3.56
N ILE A 38 -2.19 -4.34 -4.22
CA ILE A 38 -0.88 -4.91 -3.84
C ILE A 38 0.29 -4.07 -4.36
N TYR A 39 0.25 -3.62 -5.62
CA TYR A 39 1.36 -3.01 -6.36
C TYR A 39 1.11 -1.57 -6.84
N GLY A 40 -0.12 -1.08 -6.77
CA GLY A 40 -0.45 0.29 -7.14
C GLY A 40 0.19 1.30 -6.19
N TRP A 41 0.59 2.44 -6.74
CA TRP A 41 1.00 3.58 -5.92
C TRP A 41 -0.23 4.09 -5.17
N PRO A 42 -0.16 4.28 -3.84
CA PRO A 42 -1.30 4.78 -3.09
C PRO A 42 -1.73 6.14 -3.64
N SER A 43 -2.93 6.21 -4.21
CA SER A 43 -3.58 7.46 -4.59
C SER A 43 -4.58 7.85 -3.52
N VAL A 44 -4.55 9.12 -3.10
CA VAL A 44 -5.41 9.64 -2.03
C VAL A 44 -6.03 10.96 -2.46
N SER A 45 -7.33 11.12 -2.18
CA SER A 45 -8.00 12.41 -2.33
C SER A 45 -7.74 13.24 -1.07
N VAL A 46 -7.23 14.46 -1.25
CA VAL A 46 -6.96 15.38 -0.14
C VAL A 46 -8.17 16.31 0.04
N PRO A 47 -8.84 16.30 1.21
CA PRO A 47 -9.97 17.17 1.43
C PRO A 47 -9.53 18.63 1.59
N THR A 48 -10.25 19.55 0.94
CA THR A 48 -10.12 20.98 1.18
C THR A 48 -10.91 21.38 2.43
N THR A 49 -10.25 22.06 3.36
CA THR A 49 -10.77 22.37 4.70
C THR A 49 -10.34 23.77 5.14
N LYS A 50 -10.69 24.15 6.38
CA LYS A 50 -10.07 25.28 7.06
C LYS A 50 -8.67 24.85 7.53
N ALA A 51 -7.69 25.75 7.38
CA ALA A 51 -6.33 25.54 7.85
C ALA A 51 -6.29 25.04 9.31
N PRO A 52 -5.53 23.97 9.60
CA PRO A 52 -5.26 23.55 10.97
C PRO A 52 -4.33 24.54 11.67
N LYS A 53 -4.28 24.45 13.00
CA LYS A 53 -3.22 25.06 13.79
C LYS A 53 -1.95 24.23 13.66
N LEU A 54 -0.81 24.90 13.46
CA LEU A 54 0.51 24.26 13.33
C LEU A 54 1.21 24.21 14.69
N ASP A 55 0.68 23.41 15.62
CA ASP A 55 1.22 23.22 16.96
C ASP A 55 1.66 21.78 17.28
N GLY A 56 1.59 20.89 16.28
CA GLY A 56 1.97 19.49 16.40
C GLY A 56 0.88 18.59 16.98
N ILE A 57 -0.31 19.11 17.27
CA ILE A 57 -1.44 18.32 17.78
C ILE A 57 -2.45 18.09 16.64
N LEU A 58 -2.82 16.83 16.39
CA LEU A 58 -3.72 16.45 15.28
C LEU A 58 -5.20 16.34 15.72
N ASP A 59 -5.70 17.28 16.53
CA ASP A 59 -7.04 17.24 17.13
C ASP A 59 -8.09 18.16 16.45
N ASP A 60 -7.63 19.07 15.58
CA ASP A 60 -8.50 19.92 14.75
C ASP A 60 -9.49 19.10 13.90
N ASP A 61 -10.70 19.66 13.69
CA ASP A 61 -11.78 18.98 12.97
C ASP A 61 -11.45 18.62 11.51
N CYS A 62 -10.52 19.32 10.87
CA CYS A 62 -10.07 18.99 9.52
C CYS A 62 -9.39 17.62 9.47
N TRP A 63 -8.62 17.24 10.50
CA TRP A 63 -7.91 15.96 10.54
C TRP A 63 -8.84 14.76 10.62
N LYS A 64 -10.00 14.90 11.27
CA LYS A 64 -11.04 13.86 11.37
C LYS A 64 -11.66 13.52 10.00
N LYS A 65 -11.62 14.46 9.05
CA LYS A 65 -12.12 14.27 7.68
C LYS A 65 -11.09 13.64 6.76
N SER A 66 -9.82 13.64 7.15
CA SER A 66 -8.74 13.00 6.40
C SER A 66 -8.69 11.50 6.70
N ARG A 67 -8.60 10.67 5.65
CA ARG A 67 -8.34 9.24 5.81
C ARG A 67 -6.84 9.06 6.13
N PRO A 68 -6.48 8.40 7.24
CA PRO A 68 -5.08 8.14 7.54
C PRO A 68 -4.48 7.16 6.52
N ILE A 69 -3.29 7.48 6.05
CA ILE A 69 -2.47 6.66 5.17
C ILE A 69 -1.46 5.94 6.08
N THR A 70 -1.45 4.61 6.04
CA THR A 70 -0.43 3.83 6.75
C THR A 70 0.77 3.66 5.82
N THR A 71 1.96 4.07 6.25
CA THR A 71 3.16 3.90 5.43
C THR A 71 3.55 2.42 5.35
N ARG A 72 4.07 2.01 4.20
CA ARG A 72 4.76 0.72 4.06
C ARG A 72 6.21 0.93 4.46
N MET A 73 6.59 0.48 5.65
CA MET A 73 7.98 0.54 6.11
C MET A 73 8.82 -0.46 5.31
N MET A 74 9.84 0.02 4.59
CA MET A 74 10.95 -0.84 4.19
C MET A 74 11.85 -1.02 5.41
N VAL A 75 11.80 -2.20 6.01
CA VAL A 75 12.60 -2.54 7.18
C VAL A 75 13.96 -3.01 6.68
N PHE A 76 15.02 -2.31 7.06
CA PHE A 76 16.38 -2.77 6.80
C PHE A 76 16.63 -4.10 7.53
N PRO A 77 17.30 -5.09 6.93
CA PRO A 77 17.53 -6.39 7.56
C PRO A 77 18.19 -6.31 8.94
N ASP A 78 19.04 -5.30 9.15
CA ASP A 78 19.79 -5.10 10.38
C ASP A 78 18.97 -4.48 11.51
N TYR A 79 17.75 -3.99 11.23
CA TYR A 79 16.86 -3.31 12.19
C TYR A 79 15.43 -3.88 12.13
N PRO A 80 15.25 -5.20 12.35
CA PRO A 80 13.94 -5.84 12.25
C PRO A 80 12.89 -5.30 13.23
N GLU A 81 13.32 -4.70 14.35
CA GLU A 81 12.48 -4.08 15.37
C GLU A 81 11.70 -2.87 14.84
N LEU A 82 12.21 -2.18 13.82
CA LEU A 82 11.53 -1.03 13.20
C LEU A 82 10.25 -1.44 12.46
N LYS A 83 10.01 -2.74 12.26
CA LYS A 83 8.77 -3.25 11.65
C LYS A 83 7.52 -2.92 12.47
N GLU A 84 7.66 -2.81 13.79
CA GLU A 84 6.54 -2.51 14.69
C GLU A 84 6.26 -1.00 14.79
N ASN A 85 7.24 -0.16 14.43
CA ASN A 85 7.09 1.30 14.39
C ASN A 85 6.24 1.68 13.16
N LYS A 86 5.00 2.09 13.40
CA LYS A 86 4.05 2.49 12.34
C LYS A 86 3.99 4.00 12.22
N THR A 87 4.03 4.50 10.99
CA THR A 87 3.75 5.91 10.71
C THR A 87 2.41 6.04 10.01
N PHE A 88 1.57 6.94 10.54
CA PHE A 88 0.33 7.36 9.92
C PHE A 88 0.47 8.77 9.38
N ILE A 89 0.04 8.98 8.13
CA ILE A 89 0.04 10.27 7.47
C ILE A 89 -1.40 10.74 7.26
N ARG A 90 -1.68 11.99 7.59
CA ARG A 90 -2.93 12.65 7.25
C ARG A 90 -2.64 13.83 6.34
N LEU A 91 -3.48 14.01 5.33
CA LEU A 91 -3.39 15.11 4.38
C LEU A 91 -4.68 15.92 4.41
N VAL A 92 -4.57 17.24 4.50
CA VAL A 92 -5.65 18.19 4.26
C VAL A 92 -5.09 19.38 3.49
N SER A 93 -5.93 20.13 2.78
CA SER A 93 -5.50 21.35 2.10
C SER A 93 -6.43 22.51 2.37
N ASP A 94 -5.97 23.72 2.08
CA ASP A 94 -6.85 24.84 1.80
C ASP A 94 -6.59 25.37 0.37
N LYS A 95 -6.86 26.64 0.09
CA LYS A 95 -6.65 27.22 -1.25
C LYS A 95 -5.17 27.46 -1.57
N GLU A 96 -4.32 27.58 -0.57
CA GLU A 96 -2.94 28.06 -0.71
C GLU A 96 -1.93 27.00 -0.26
N ASN A 97 -2.32 26.09 0.63
CA ASN A 97 -1.41 25.18 1.32
C ASN A 97 -1.89 23.72 1.30
N LEU A 98 -0.92 22.81 1.26
CA LEU A 98 -1.07 21.41 1.62
C LEU A 98 -0.53 21.24 3.05
N TYR A 99 -1.33 20.65 3.93
CA TYR A 99 -0.96 20.33 5.30
C TYR A 99 -0.81 18.83 5.45
N ILE A 100 0.31 18.43 6.06
CA ILE A 100 0.65 17.03 6.29
C ILE A 100 0.89 16.81 7.77
N GLY A 101 0.09 15.93 8.37
CA GLY A 101 0.28 15.46 9.73
C GLY A 101 0.97 14.10 9.73
N PHE A 102 2.03 13.97 10.52
CA PHE A 102 2.73 12.71 10.74
C PHE A 102 2.51 12.25 12.18
N GLU A 103 2.04 11.03 12.35
CA GLU A 103 1.96 10.34 13.62
C GLU A 103 2.90 9.14 13.55
N CYS A 104 4.08 9.26 14.18
CA CYS A 104 5.11 8.24 14.19
C CYS A 104 5.06 7.49 15.52
N ASN A 105 4.65 6.23 15.49
CA ASN A 105 4.76 5.36 16.65
C ASN A 105 6.18 4.84 16.73
N ASP A 106 6.94 5.30 17.72
CA ASP A 106 8.24 4.75 18.05
C ASP A 106 8.17 3.97 19.37
N SER A 107 8.66 2.73 19.34
CA SER A 107 8.78 1.90 20.54
C SER A 107 9.87 2.39 21.50
N ASN A 108 10.80 3.24 21.04
CA ASN A 108 11.93 3.77 21.82
C ASN A 108 11.89 5.30 21.95
N MET A 109 10.82 5.80 22.58
CA MET A 109 10.61 7.23 22.78
C MET A 109 11.71 7.93 23.61
N GLU A 110 12.53 7.19 24.36
CA GLU A 110 13.63 7.76 25.17
C GLU A 110 14.82 8.25 24.33
N LYS A 111 14.92 7.82 23.07
CA LYS A 111 16.01 8.20 22.15
C LYS A 111 15.59 9.14 21.02
N VAL A 112 14.33 9.58 21.04
CA VAL A 112 13.78 10.48 20.02
C VAL A 112 14.59 11.77 19.99
N GLY A 113 15.29 12.01 18.88
CA GLY A 113 16.03 13.24 18.63
C GLY A 113 17.52 13.09 18.32
N GLU A 114 18.11 11.89 18.40
CA GLU A 114 19.50 11.71 17.94
C GLU A 114 19.61 11.56 16.42
N ASN A 115 18.62 10.96 15.73
CA ASN A 115 18.60 10.82 14.26
C ASN A 115 17.21 10.67 13.61
N ASP A 116 16.11 10.66 14.37
CA ASP A 116 14.79 10.37 13.79
C ASP A 116 14.24 11.58 13.02
N THR A 117 14.04 11.41 11.72
CA THR A 117 13.59 12.46 10.81
C THR A 117 12.50 11.93 9.90
N VAL A 118 11.54 12.80 9.56
CA VAL A 118 10.60 12.56 8.48
C VAL A 118 11.06 13.36 7.28
N GLU A 119 11.19 12.70 6.13
CA GLU A 119 11.49 13.33 4.85
C GLU A 119 10.30 13.21 3.92
N MET A 120 10.06 14.27 3.14
CA MET A 120 9.00 14.32 2.14
C MET A 120 9.56 14.85 0.82
N PHE A 121 9.22 14.17 -0.26
CA PHE A 121 9.53 14.55 -1.63
C PHE A 121 8.24 14.95 -2.34
N LEU A 122 8.24 16.11 -3.01
CA LEU A 122 7.09 16.64 -3.74
C LEU A 122 7.50 16.93 -5.18
N ASP A 123 6.67 16.49 -6.12
CA ASP A 123 6.75 16.86 -7.55
C ASP A 123 5.39 17.44 -7.99
N PRO A 124 5.12 18.72 -7.68
CA PRO A 124 3.80 19.33 -7.89
C PRO A 124 3.37 19.38 -9.35
N GLU A 125 4.36 19.50 -10.25
CA GLU A 125 4.14 19.58 -11.70
C GLU A 125 4.22 18.21 -12.38
N ARG A 126 4.55 17.16 -11.61
CA ARG A 126 4.73 15.79 -12.10
C ARG A 126 5.71 15.71 -13.28
N THR A 127 6.83 16.43 -13.16
CA THR A 127 7.85 16.51 -14.21
C THR A 127 8.75 15.28 -14.25
N GLU A 128 8.81 14.52 -13.15
CA GLU A 128 9.73 13.40 -12.96
C GLU A 128 11.21 13.81 -13.20
N ASP A 129 11.58 15.08 -12.99
CA ASP A 129 12.96 15.54 -13.13
C ASP A 129 13.76 15.22 -11.85
N TYR A 130 14.55 14.16 -11.91
CA TYR A 130 15.36 13.66 -10.78
C TYR A 130 16.59 14.52 -10.43
N LYS A 131 16.69 15.77 -10.93
CA LYS A 131 17.86 16.64 -10.74
C LYS A 131 17.94 17.37 -9.40
N TYR A 132 16.96 17.20 -8.52
CA TYR A 132 16.85 17.96 -7.27
C TYR A 132 17.35 17.20 -6.03
N PHE A 133 18.25 16.23 -6.18
CA PHE A 133 18.90 15.47 -5.11
C PHE A 133 20.42 15.73 -5.09
#